data_AF-E0SHN3-F1
#
_entry.id   AF-E0SHN3-F1
#
_cell.length_a   1.000
_cell.length_b   1.000
_cell.length_c   1.000
_cell.angle_alpha   90.00
_cell.angle_beta   90.00
_cell.angle_gamma   90.00
#
_symmetry.space_group_name_H-M   'P 1'
#
loop_
_entity.id
_entity.type
_entity.pdbx_description
1 polymer ?
#
loop_
_entity_poly.entity_id
_entity_poly.type
_entity_poly.pdbx_seq_one_letter_code
_entity_poly.pdbx_strand_id
1 'polypeptide(L)'
;MASGSSIHALLAGLGVTAIVAKSTFIANAVALIGGGYILYLGWGSLKAARYAGENNGTQTASTPKNSLLKLYLQAVSVEFLNPKTILFYLSILPGLILTGGYTPMQALLVSLIVPATALPIDMTAGLTGGMLARASQNNRIMSVVLNYLSGGALVFIGVILLYKNFMAG
;
A
#
# COMPACT_ATOMS: atom_id res chain seq x y z
N MET A 1 -4.98 -0.03 5.62
CA MET A 1 -4.26 1.06 4.91
C MET A 1 -4.64 2.42 5.46
N ALA A 2 -5.86 2.58 5.99
CA ALA A 2 -6.37 3.77 6.63
C ALA A 2 -5.41 4.44 7.62
N SER A 3 -4.67 3.71 8.47
CA SER A 3 -3.69 4.34 9.36
C SER A 3 -2.58 5.08 8.60
N GLY A 4 -2.10 4.55 7.47
CA GLY A 4 -1.14 5.24 6.60
C GLY A 4 -1.74 6.49 5.94
N SER A 5 -3.01 6.41 5.52
CA SER A 5 -3.74 7.57 4.97
C SER A 5 -4.03 8.63 6.05
N SER A 6 -4.31 8.23 7.29
CA SER A 6 -4.44 9.15 8.44
C SER A 6 -3.14 9.86 8.76
N ILE A 7 -1.99 9.18 8.65
CA ILE A 7 -0.67 9.81 8.77
C ILE A 7 -0.51 10.88 7.68
N HIS A 8 -0.90 10.60 6.44
CA HIS A 8 -0.88 11.60 5.36
C HIS A 8 -1.80 12.78 5.63
N ALA A 9 -3.04 12.55 6.09
CA ALA A 9 -3.98 13.61 6.44
C ALA A 9 -3.41 14.53 7.54
N LEU A 10 -2.75 13.95 8.56
CA LEU A 10 -2.07 14.69 9.63
C LEU A 10 -0.86 15.47 9.11
N LEU A 11 0.03 14.82 8.35
CA LEU A 11 1.20 15.45 7.74
C LEU A 11 0.81 16.58 6.80
N ALA A 12 -0.31 16.43 6.08
CA ALA A 12 -0.82 17.45 5.19
C ALA A 12 -1.41 18.62 5.96
N GLY A 13 -2.20 18.38 7.01
CA GLY A 13 -2.69 19.43 7.90
C GLY A 13 -1.56 20.20 8.61
N LEU A 14 -0.42 19.54 8.87
CA LEU A 14 0.79 20.15 9.42
C LEU A 14 1.72 20.78 8.35
N GLY A 15 1.37 20.71 7.05
CA GLY A 15 2.14 21.28 5.95
C GLY A 15 3.38 20.49 5.53
N VAL A 16 3.63 19.32 6.10
CA VAL A 16 4.79 18.46 5.78
C VAL A 16 4.68 17.86 4.37
N THR A 17 3.47 17.53 3.91
CA THR A 17 3.28 17.06 2.52
C THR A 17 3.59 18.15 1.49
N ALA A 18 3.46 19.43 1.84
CA ALA A 18 3.83 20.55 0.97
C ALA A 18 5.36 20.63 0.75
N ILE A 19 6.16 20.24 1.73
CA ILE A 19 7.62 20.17 1.61
C ILE A 19 8.03 19.02 0.67
N VAL A 20 7.41 17.85 0.85
CA VAL A 20 7.66 16.66 0.01
C VAL A 20 7.35 16.96 -1.45
N ALA A 21 6.30 17.73 -1.74
CA ALA A 21 5.91 18.04 -3.10
C ALA A 21 6.69 19.20 -3.74
N LYS A 22 7.18 20.14 -2.96
CA LYS A 22 8.11 21.17 -3.46
C LYS A 22 9.43 20.57 -3.94
N SER A 23 9.76 19.35 -3.50
CA SER A 23 10.97 18.66 -3.89
C SER A 23 10.66 17.41 -4.71
N THR A 24 10.81 17.54 -6.03
CA THR A 24 10.78 16.39 -6.97
C THR A 24 11.75 15.30 -6.53
N PHE A 25 12.88 15.64 -5.90
CA PHE A 25 13.81 14.66 -5.35
C PHE A 25 13.18 13.80 -4.24
N ILE A 26 12.49 14.41 -3.28
CA ILE A 26 11.86 13.68 -2.15
C ILE A 26 10.70 12.82 -2.67
N ALA A 27 9.86 13.37 -3.54
CA ALA A 27 8.77 12.61 -4.17
C ALA A 27 9.30 11.39 -4.94
N ASN A 28 10.37 11.55 -5.72
CA ASN A 28 11.00 10.47 -6.47
C ASN A 28 11.64 9.43 -5.53
N ALA A 29 12.29 9.86 -4.46
CA ALA A 29 12.88 8.94 -3.48
C ALA A 29 11.80 8.07 -2.81
N VAL A 30 10.67 8.66 -2.40
CA VAL A 30 9.53 7.92 -1.83
C VAL A 30 8.97 6.92 -2.83
N ALA A 31 8.78 7.32 -4.10
CA ALA A 31 8.29 6.45 -5.15
C ALA A 31 9.26 5.29 -5.44
N LEU A 32 10.57 5.55 -5.52
CA LEU A 32 11.58 4.51 -5.72
C LEU A 32 11.61 3.50 -4.57
N ILE A 33 11.59 3.97 -3.33
CA ILE A 33 11.59 3.10 -2.14
C ILE A 33 10.30 2.28 -2.09
N GLY A 34 9.14 2.89 -2.32
CA GLY A 34 7.84 2.21 -2.35
C GLY A 34 7.75 1.17 -3.47
N GLY A 35 8.15 1.54 -4.69
CA GLY A 35 8.18 0.64 -5.84
C GLY A 35 9.12 -0.55 -5.63
N GLY A 36 10.33 -0.30 -5.12
CA GLY A 36 11.28 -1.35 -4.77
C GLY A 36 10.75 -2.30 -3.69
N TYR A 37 10.06 -1.76 -2.68
CA TYR A 37 9.44 -2.58 -1.64
C TYR A 37 8.31 -3.46 -2.18
N ILE A 38 7.44 -2.92 -3.04
CA ILE A 38 6.38 -3.69 -3.70
C ILE A 38 6.96 -4.81 -4.57
N LEU A 39 8.03 -4.53 -5.32
CA LEU A 39 8.73 -5.55 -6.11
C LEU A 39 9.31 -6.66 -5.23
N TYR A 40 9.94 -6.30 -4.09
CA TYR A 40 10.46 -7.26 -3.13
C TYR A 40 9.36 -8.20 -2.60
N LEU A 41 8.19 -7.65 -2.27
CA LEU A 41 7.02 -8.42 -1.83
C LEU A 41 6.47 -9.31 -2.94
N GLY A 42 6.29 -8.78 -4.15
CA GLY A 42 5.80 -9.53 -5.30
C GLY A 42 6.71 -10.70 -5.67
N TRP A 43 8.03 -10.47 -5.66
CA TRP A 43 9.03 -11.52 -5.84
C TRP A 43 8.95 -12.60 -4.75
N GLY A 44 8.71 -12.21 -3.50
CA GLY A 44 8.47 -13.15 -2.40
C GLY A 44 7.28 -14.08 -2.66
N SER A 45 6.15 -13.51 -3.11
CA SER A 45 4.95 -14.29 -3.47
C SER A 45 5.18 -15.22 -4.67
N LEU A 46 5.90 -14.77 -5.71
CA LEU A 46 6.23 -15.61 -6.86
C LEU A 46 7.15 -16.79 -6.49
N LYS A 47 8.16 -16.56 -5.63
CA LYS A 47 8.99 -17.65 -5.10
C LYS A 47 8.16 -18.64 -4.30
N ALA A 48 7.27 -18.17 -3.43
CA ALA A 48 6.38 -19.04 -2.65
C ALA A 48 5.48 -19.90 -3.56
N ALA A 49 4.97 -19.33 -4.66
CA ALA A 49 4.18 -20.06 -5.64
C ALA A 49 4.98 -21.18 -6.33
N ARG A 50 6.23 -20.90 -6.72
CA ARG A 50 7.14 -21.90 -7.32
C ARG A 50 7.46 -23.05 -6.37
N TYR A 51 7.87 -22.75 -5.14
CA TYR A 51 8.16 -23.79 -4.13
C TYR A 51 6.93 -24.65 -3.79
N ALA A 52 5.73 -24.05 -3.73
CA ALA A 52 4.48 -24.78 -3.54
C ALA A 52 4.09 -25.64 -4.76
N GLY A 53 4.54 -25.28 -5.97
CA GLY A 53 4.34 -26.04 -7.21
C GLY A 53 5.32 -27.21 -7.39
N GLU A 54 6.59 -27.05 -6.97
CA GLU A 54 7.66 -28.04 -7.21
C GLU A 54 7.71 -29.17 -6.17
N ASN A 55 7.25 -28.97 -4.93
CA ASN A 55 7.32 -30.01 -3.88
C ASN A 55 6.19 -31.05 -4.01
N ASN A 56 6.51 -32.28 -4.46
CA ASN A 56 5.61 -33.44 -4.47
C ASN A 56 5.53 -34.20 -3.12
N GLY A 57 6.27 -33.75 -2.10
CA GLY A 57 6.36 -34.42 -0.80
C GLY A 57 5.69 -33.62 0.31
N THR A 58 5.14 -34.35 1.28
CA THR A 58 4.49 -33.95 2.53
C THR A 58 5.32 -33.00 3.39
N GLN A 59 5.44 -31.75 2.98
CA GLN A 59 5.66 -30.65 3.91
C GLN A 59 4.48 -29.72 3.75
N THR A 60 3.61 -29.74 4.76
CA THR A 60 2.90 -28.54 5.20
C THR A 60 3.98 -27.49 5.41
N ALA A 61 4.32 -26.77 4.33
CA ALA A 61 5.09 -25.55 4.43
C ALA A 61 4.24 -24.64 5.29
N SER A 62 4.55 -24.62 6.59
CA SER A 62 4.03 -23.67 7.54
C SER A 62 4.44 -22.32 6.98
N THR A 63 3.55 -21.75 6.16
CA THR A 63 3.68 -20.37 5.72
C THR A 63 3.86 -19.62 7.02
N PRO A 64 5.01 -18.97 7.25
CA PRO A 64 5.27 -18.37 8.54
C PRO A 64 4.06 -17.49 8.81
N LYS A 65 3.36 -17.75 9.93
CA LYS A 65 2.21 -16.94 10.33
C LYS A 65 2.76 -15.53 10.45
N ASN A 66 2.66 -14.75 9.37
CA ASN A 66 3.10 -13.38 9.37
C ASN A 66 2.26 -12.75 10.47
N SER A 67 2.95 -12.27 11.50
CA SER A 67 2.30 -11.59 12.60
C SER A 67 1.34 -10.55 12.02
N LEU A 68 0.13 -10.45 12.59
CA LEU A 68 -0.85 -9.44 12.16
C LEU A 68 -0.21 -8.04 12.17
N LEU A 69 0.74 -7.81 13.09
CA LEU A 69 1.54 -6.58 13.14
C LEU A 69 2.41 -6.38 11.90
N LYS A 70 3.03 -7.44 11.36
CA LYS A 70 3.88 -7.36 10.16
C LYS A 70 3.04 -7.04 8.92
N LEU A 71 1.87 -7.68 8.78
CA LEU A 71 0.91 -7.40 7.71
C LEU A 71 0.36 -5.97 7.81
N TYR A 72 0.06 -5.54 9.04
CA TYR A 72 -0.37 -4.16 9.32
C TYR A 72 0.72 -3.14 8.93
N LEU A 73 1.95 -3.31 9.41
CA LEU A 73 3.06 -2.41 9.09
C LEU A 73 3.39 -2.40 7.60
N GLN A 74 3.26 -3.53 6.92
CA GLN A 74 3.39 -3.62 5.47
C GLN A 74 2.32 -2.79 4.77
N ALA A 75 1.04 -2.94 5.16
CA ALA A 75 -0.07 -2.18 4.59
C ALA A 75 0.05 -0.66 4.86
N VAL A 76 0.53 -0.28 6.05
CA VAL A 76 0.80 1.12 6.39
C VAL A 76 1.96 1.66 5.56
N SER A 77 3.04 0.90 5.40
CA SER A 77 4.22 1.33 4.62
C SER A 77 3.90 1.50 3.14
N VAL A 78 3.12 0.58 2.55
CA VAL A 78 2.68 0.67 1.15
C VAL A 78 1.83 1.93 0.92
N GLU A 79 0.86 2.20 1.81
CA GLU A 79 0.02 3.41 1.70
C GLU A 79 0.82 4.68 1.97
N PHE A 80 1.74 4.65 2.95
CA PHE A 80 2.56 5.80 3.29
C PHE A 80 3.51 6.18 2.14
N LEU A 81 4.13 5.18 1.48
CA LEU A 81 5.03 5.39 0.34
C LEU A 81 4.29 5.61 -0.98
N ASN A 82 2.96 5.68 -0.98
CA ASN A 82 2.16 5.87 -2.19
C ASN A 82 2.26 7.33 -2.67
N PRO A 83 2.97 7.62 -3.78
CA PRO A 83 3.13 8.99 -4.28
C PRO A 83 1.79 9.60 -4.70
N LYS A 84 0.82 8.77 -5.11
CA LYS A 84 -0.51 9.23 -5.49
C LYS A 84 -1.28 9.80 -4.29
N THR A 85 -1.18 9.15 -3.13
CA THR A 85 -1.83 9.63 -1.89
C THR A 85 -1.23 10.96 -1.45
N ILE A 86 0.10 11.10 -1.54
CA ILE A 86 0.81 12.36 -1.24
C ILE A 86 0.31 13.50 -2.14
N LEU A 87 0.29 13.27 -3.45
CA LEU A 87 -0.15 14.26 -4.44
C LEU A 87 -1.63 14.65 -4.28
N PHE A 88 -2.48 13.69 -3.90
CA PHE A 88 -3.89 13.93 -3.63
C PHE A 88 -4.08 14.90 -2.45
N TYR A 89 -3.46 14.63 -1.29
CA TYR A 89 -3.58 15.52 -0.13
C TYR A 89 -2.94 16.88 -0.38
N LEU A 90 -1.83 16.93 -1.12
CA LEU A 90 -1.22 18.18 -1.55
C LEU A 90 -2.14 19.02 -2.44
N SER A 91 -2.92 18.39 -3.32
CA SER A 91 -3.78 19.14 -4.25
C SER A 91 -5.01 19.72 -3.56
N ILE A 92 -5.58 18.99 -2.59
CA ILE A 92 -6.82 19.37 -1.94
C ILE A 92 -6.59 20.36 -0.79
N LEU A 93 -5.57 20.14 0.04
CA LEU A 93 -5.45 20.84 1.32
C LEU A 93 -5.14 22.36 1.20
N PRO A 94 -4.21 22.80 0.32
CA PRO A 94 -4.05 24.21 0.01
C PRO A 94 -5.31 24.81 -0.61
N GLY A 95 -6.04 24.06 -1.43
CA GLY A 95 -7.31 24.50 -2.01
C GLY A 95 -8.37 24.78 -0.93
N LEU A 96 -8.47 23.91 0.08
CA LEU A 96 -9.37 24.12 1.22
C LEU A 96 -9.03 25.41 1.99
N ILE A 97 -7.75 25.65 2.26
CA ILE A 97 -7.34 26.80 3.08
C ILE A 97 -7.33 28.11 2.27
N LEU A 98 -6.65 28.13 1.13
CA LEU A 98 -6.37 29.33 0.35
C LEU A 98 -7.58 29.80 -0.47
N THR A 99 -8.39 28.87 -0.99
CA THR A 99 -9.53 29.18 -1.85
C THR A 99 -10.89 28.84 -1.21
N GLY A 100 -10.92 27.89 -0.26
CA GLY A 100 -12.15 27.45 0.40
C GLY A 100 -12.49 28.17 1.71
N GLY A 101 -11.58 29.02 2.23
CA GLY A 101 -11.81 29.78 3.46
C GLY A 101 -11.81 28.92 4.75
N TYR A 102 -11.40 27.66 4.66
CA TYR A 102 -11.33 26.78 5.82
C TYR A 102 -10.14 27.13 6.72
N THR A 103 -10.33 27.08 8.03
CA THR A 103 -9.20 27.14 8.97
C THR A 103 -8.34 25.87 8.86
N PRO A 104 -7.04 25.90 9.23
CA PRO A 104 -6.18 24.71 9.20
C PRO A 104 -6.77 23.51 9.96
N MET A 105 -7.44 23.77 11.09
CA MET A 105 -8.11 22.73 11.88
C MET A 105 -9.29 22.11 11.10
N GLN A 106 -10.10 22.93 10.42
CA GLN A 106 -11.20 22.42 9.59
C GLN A 106 -10.69 21.64 8.37
N ALA A 107 -9.63 22.12 7.72
CA ALA A 107 -9.00 21.43 6.60
C ALA A 107 -8.43 20.05 7.02
N LEU A 108 -7.85 19.97 8.23
CA LEU A 108 -7.40 18.71 8.82
C LEU A 108 -8.57 17.75 9.10
N LEU A 109 -9.66 18.24 9.70
CA LEU A 109 -10.87 17.44 9.94
C LEU A 109 -11.49 16.90 8.64
N VAL A 110 -11.58 17.74 7.61
CA VAL A 110 -12.08 17.32 6.28
C VAL A 110 -11.15 16.28 5.66
N SER A 111 -9.83 16.42 5.83
CA SER A 111 -8.85 15.46 5.32
C SER A 111 -8.96 14.08 5.98
N LEU A 112 -9.42 14.01 7.24
CA LEU A 112 -9.68 12.74 7.93
C LEU A 112 -10.92 11.99 7.41
N ILE A 113 -11.79 12.62 6.62
CA ILE A 113 -12.94 11.94 5.98
C ILE A 113 -12.45 10.87 5.00
N VAL A 114 -11.31 11.10 4.35
CA VAL A 114 -10.73 10.18 3.36
C VAL A 114 -10.34 8.83 4.00
N PRO A 115 -9.51 8.76 5.06
CA PRO A 115 -9.25 7.49 5.74
C PRO A 115 -10.51 6.92 6.40
N ALA A 116 -11.42 7.76 6.92
CA ALA A 116 -12.65 7.30 7.54
C ALA A 116 -13.57 6.54 6.56
N THR A 117 -13.68 7.02 5.33
CA THR A 117 -14.46 6.37 4.25
C THR A 117 -13.73 5.18 3.63
N ALA A 118 -12.39 5.16 3.67
CA ALA A 118 -11.59 4.02 3.23
C ALA A 118 -11.60 2.85 4.22
N LEU A 119 -11.81 3.10 5.52
CA LEU A 119 -11.79 2.07 6.57
C LEU A 119 -12.72 0.87 6.30
N PRO A 120 -14.00 1.04 5.92
CA PRO A 120 -14.88 -0.09 5.62
C PRO A 120 -14.38 -0.95 4.44
N ILE A 121 -13.82 -0.29 3.41
CA ILE A 121 -13.25 -0.94 2.23
C ILE A 121 -12.00 -1.74 2.62
N ASP A 122 -11.13 -1.15 3.43
CA ASP A 122 -9.95 -1.82 3.96
C ASP A 122 -10.29 -3.04 4.84
N MET A 123 -11.32 -2.93 5.68
CA MET A 123 -11.79 -4.02 6.53
C MET A 123 -12.33 -5.18 5.70
N THR A 124 -13.18 -4.88 4.71
CA THR A 124 -13.74 -5.90 3.81
C THR A 124 -12.65 -6.58 2.98
N ALA A 125 -11.69 -5.82 2.43
CA ALA A 125 -10.53 -6.36 1.73
C ALA A 125 -9.65 -7.23 2.65
N GLY A 126 -9.42 -6.80 3.90
CA GLY A 126 -8.65 -7.57 4.88
C GLY A 126 -9.34 -8.87 5.30
N LEU A 127 -10.65 -8.83 5.54
CA LEU A 127 -11.45 -10.02 5.91
C LEU A 127 -11.50 -11.03 4.77
N THR A 128 -11.80 -10.58 3.55
CA THR A 128 -11.82 -11.43 2.35
C THR A 128 -10.44 -12.02 2.06
N GLY A 129 -9.38 -11.21 2.12
CA GLY A 129 -8.01 -11.70 1.98
C GLY A 129 -7.65 -12.75 3.05
N GLY A 130 -8.07 -12.54 4.29
CA GLY A 130 -7.88 -13.50 5.38
C GLY A 130 -8.66 -14.80 5.18
N MET A 131 -9.89 -14.73 4.68
CA MET A 131 -10.70 -15.90 4.34
C MET A 131 -10.08 -16.71 3.20
N LEU A 132 -9.64 -16.04 2.13
CA LEU A 132 -8.95 -16.66 1.00
C LEU A 132 -7.63 -17.31 1.45
N ALA A 133 -6.85 -16.63 2.28
CA ALA A 133 -5.61 -17.17 2.83
C ALA A 133 -5.85 -18.42 3.69
N ARG A 134 -6.91 -18.46 4.50
CA ARG A 134 -7.28 -19.65 5.30
C ARG A 134 -7.77 -20.80 4.42
N ALA A 135 -8.69 -20.52 3.49
CA ALA A 135 -9.20 -21.53 2.57
C ALA A 135 -8.08 -22.12 1.69
N SER A 136 -7.07 -21.31 1.38
CA SER A 136 -5.87 -21.71 0.65
C SER A 136 -4.96 -22.67 1.42
N GLN A 137 -5.04 -22.75 2.75
CA GLN A 137 -4.24 -23.71 3.53
C GLN A 137 -4.68 -25.15 3.29
N ASN A 138 -5.96 -25.36 2.93
CA ASN A 138 -6.50 -26.69 2.64
C ASN A 138 -6.40 -27.09 1.17
N ASN A 139 -6.12 -26.15 0.24
CA ASN A 139 -6.06 -26.43 -1.19
C ASN A 139 -4.78 -25.89 -1.82
N ARG A 140 -3.88 -26.81 -2.19
CA ARG A 140 -2.59 -26.52 -2.81
C ARG A 140 -2.71 -25.72 -4.10
N ILE A 141 -3.68 -26.05 -4.96
CA ILE A 141 -3.91 -25.33 -6.22
C ILE A 141 -4.27 -23.89 -5.92
N MET A 142 -5.13 -23.66 -4.93
CA MET A 142 -5.54 -22.32 -4.54
C MET A 142 -4.39 -21.50 -3.96
N SER A 143 -3.48 -22.13 -3.21
CA SER A 143 -2.24 -21.48 -2.72
C SER A 143 -1.30 -21.06 -3.85
N VAL A 144 -1.11 -21.93 -4.84
CA VAL A 144 -0.27 -21.62 -6.01
C VAL A 144 -0.90 -20.49 -6.82
N VAL A 145 -2.20 -20.57 -7.13
CA VAL A 145 -2.93 -19.55 -7.91
C VAL A 145 -2.93 -18.20 -7.19
N LEU A 146 -3.27 -18.15 -5.90
CA LEU A 146 -3.30 -16.91 -5.14
C LEU A 146 -1.92 -16.27 -5.02
N ASN A 147 -0.86 -17.05 -4.82
CA ASN A 147 0.51 -16.53 -4.76
C ASN A 147 1.02 -16.02 -6.11
N TYR A 148 0.67 -16.69 -7.23
CA TYR A 148 0.99 -16.18 -8.57
C TYR A 148 0.21 -14.91 -8.91
N LEU A 149 -1.09 -14.88 -8.64
CA LEU A 149 -1.92 -13.70 -8.89
C LEU A 149 -1.46 -12.50 -8.05
N SER A 150 -1.25 -12.72 -6.75
CA SER A 150 -0.79 -11.65 -5.84
C SER A 150 0.62 -11.19 -6.21
N GLY A 151 1.54 -12.13 -6.46
CA GLY A 151 2.92 -11.81 -6.85
C GLY A 151 2.99 -11.09 -8.20
N GLY A 152 2.24 -11.57 -9.19
CA GLY A 152 2.16 -10.94 -10.51
C GLY A 152 1.55 -9.54 -10.44
N ALA A 153 0.46 -9.36 -9.70
CA ALA A 153 -0.16 -8.05 -9.49
C ALA A 153 0.81 -7.07 -8.80
N LEU A 154 1.49 -7.50 -7.73
CA LEU A 154 2.47 -6.66 -7.04
C LEU A 154 3.66 -6.30 -7.95
N VAL A 155 4.23 -7.25 -8.68
CA VAL A 155 5.32 -6.97 -9.63
C VAL A 155 4.86 -5.98 -10.70
N PHE A 156 3.68 -6.19 -11.29
CA PHE A 156 3.12 -5.30 -12.29
C PHE A 156 2.94 -3.87 -11.75
N ILE A 157 2.35 -3.72 -10.56
CA ILE A 157 2.18 -2.43 -9.89
C ILE A 157 3.53 -1.77 -9.61
N GLY A 158 4.49 -2.53 -9.06
CA GLY A 158 5.84 -2.03 -8.75
C GLY A 158 6.58 -1.53 -9.99
N VAL A 159 6.53 -2.30 -11.09
CA VAL A 159 7.13 -1.90 -12.38
C VAL A 159 6.47 -0.63 -12.92
N ILE A 160 5.14 -0.55 -12.92
CA ILE A 160 4.42 0.66 -13.39
C ILE A 160 4.79 1.87 -12.55
N LEU A 161 4.87 1.72 -11.23
CA LEU A 161 5.17 2.81 -10.32
C LEU A 161 6.59 3.35 -10.57
N LEU A 162 7.58 2.46 -10.72
CA LEU A 162 8.95 2.84 -11.06
C LEU A 162 9.07 3.43 -12.46
N TYR A 163 8.37 2.86 -13.45
CA TYR A 163 8.37 3.34 -14.83
C TYR A 163 7.79 4.76 -14.93
N LYS A 164 6.64 5.01 -14.29
CA LYS A 164 6.04 6.34 -14.22
C LYS A 164 6.96 7.35 -13.55
N ASN A 165 7.65 6.95 -12.48
CA ASN A 165 8.60 7.82 -11.80
C ASN A 165 9.80 8.17 -12.69
N PHE A 166 10.28 7.22 -13.50
CA PHE A 166 11.39 7.43 -14.43
C PHE A 166 11.00 8.32 -15.63
N MET A 167 9.75 8.22 -16.11
CA MET A 167 9.25 9.05 -17.22
C MET A 167 8.79 10.45 -16.80
N ALA A 168 8.62 10.69 -15.50
CA ALA A 168 8.17 11.98 -14.95
C ALA A 168 9.32 12.85 -14.42
N GLY A 169 10.54 12.33 -14.35
CA GLY A 169 11.76 13.07 -14.01
C GLY A 169 12.49 13.57 -15.25
#